data_AF-A0A6V3NLN5-F1
#
_entry.id   AF-A0A6V3NLN5-F1
#
_cell.length_a   1.000
_cell.length_b   1.000
_cell.length_c   1.000
_cell.angle_alpha   90.00
_cell.angle_beta   90.00
_cell.angle_gamma   90.00
#
_symmetry.space_group_name_H-M   'P 1'
#
loop_
_entity.id
_entity.type
_entity.pdbx_description
1 polymer ?
#
loop_
_entity_poly.entity_id
_entity_poly.type
_entity_poly.pdbx_seq_one_letter_code
_entity_poly.pdbx_strand_id
1 'polypeptide(L)'
;MPSSQVWAGENGPTGGGSDGTCGDNSACGTYATTLWYADELGLRARSGFSQHQRQDLLGGRYGLLGIDHDNEALGAHSHVAIHPDFWINFMWKRVMGAKVLNVTVANTNAEVRVYAHCGMPPSPNRIDSELGLVVINLSNTTESSIGVPGATALTGWSLTPGRDGVFGSKIDMNGVELLDLIQEPGQVPEDVPVAGVMKKIWSLPPVSVNFISVSGIRMPPGCAA
;
A
#
# COMPACT_ATOMS: atom_id res chain seq x y z
N MET A 1 1.34 28.82 -14.97
CA MET A 1 1.68 28.87 -13.52
C MET A 1 2.80 27.87 -13.24
N PRO A 2 4.09 28.26 -13.34
CA PRO A 2 5.22 27.32 -13.28
C PRO A 2 5.49 26.69 -11.89
N SER A 3 4.93 27.26 -10.82
CA SER A 3 5.19 26.86 -9.42
C SER A 3 3.99 26.22 -8.72
N SER A 4 2.94 25.84 -9.46
CA SER A 4 1.76 25.21 -8.86
C SER A 4 2.07 23.76 -8.52
N GLN A 5 1.54 23.29 -7.40
CA GLN A 5 1.55 21.87 -7.08
C GLN A 5 0.58 21.12 -7.99
N VAL A 6 0.95 19.90 -8.39
CA VAL A 6 0.09 19.00 -9.15
C VAL A 6 -0.47 17.95 -8.19
N TRP A 7 -1.79 17.84 -8.14
CA TRP A 7 -2.50 16.92 -7.26
C TRP A 7 -3.34 15.95 -8.09
N ALA A 8 -3.40 14.68 -7.66
CA ALA A 8 -4.38 13.74 -8.16
C ALA A 8 -5.61 13.88 -7.27
N GLY A 9 -6.54 14.74 -7.70
CA GLY A 9 -7.66 15.20 -6.87
C GLY A 9 -8.81 14.19 -6.69
N GLU A 10 -8.88 13.20 -7.57
CA GLU A 10 -9.77 12.06 -7.49
C GLU A 10 -9.13 10.94 -8.30
N ASN A 11 -8.94 9.76 -7.71
CA ASN A 11 -8.30 8.65 -8.41
C ASN A 11 -8.71 7.30 -7.81
N GLY A 12 -9.15 6.39 -8.67
CA GLY A 12 -9.58 5.03 -8.32
C GLY A 12 -9.08 4.01 -9.37
N PRO A 13 -9.21 2.71 -9.10
CA PRO A 13 -8.69 1.65 -9.98
C PRO A 13 -9.40 1.59 -11.34
N THR A 14 -10.59 2.17 -11.44
CA THR A 14 -11.40 2.25 -12.66
C THR A 14 -12.13 3.59 -12.69
N GLY A 15 -12.42 4.09 -13.91
CA GLY A 15 -13.26 5.28 -14.08
C GLY A 15 -14.72 4.99 -13.75
N GLY A 16 -15.52 6.04 -13.58
CA GLY A 16 -16.99 5.95 -13.62
C GLY A 16 -17.51 6.21 -15.04
N GLY A 17 -18.59 5.55 -15.45
CA GLY A 17 -19.21 5.75 -16.77
C GLY A 17 -19.88 4.49 -17.31
N SER A 18 -20.27 4.49 -18.59
CA SER A 18 -20.89 3.32 -19.24
C SER A 18 -19.91 2.16 -19.49
N ASP A 19 -18.61 2.41 -19.38
CA ASP A 19 -17.50 1.47 -19.56
C ASP A 19 -16.74 1.16 -18.26
N GLY A 20 -16.79 2.08 -17.29
CA GLY A 20 -16.18 1.97 -15.96
C GLY A 20 -17.24 1.77 -14.88
N THR A 21 -17.47 0.52 -14.49
CA THR A 21 -18.18 0.20 -13.26
C THR A 21 -17.52 -0.98 -12.58
N CYS A 22 -17.42 -0.93 -11.25
CA CYS A 22 -17.11 -2.09 -10.45
C CYS A 22 -18.32 -3.03 -10.43
N GLY A 23 -18.61 -3.69 -11.55
CA GLY A 23 -19.65 -4.71 -11.65
C GLY A 23 -19.26 -6.01 -10.95
N ASP A 24 -20.11 -7.02 -11.06
CA ASP A 24 -19.94 -8.29 -10.33
C ASP A 24 -18.71 -9.11 -10.80
N ASN A 25 -18.14 -8.78 -11.96
CA ASN A 25 -16.92 -9.37 -12.51
C ASN A 25 -15.70 -8.44 -12.39
N SER A 26 -15.70 -7.51 -11.44
CA SER A 26 -14.63 -6.53 -11.24
C SER A 26 -13.62 -6.97 -10.17
N ALA A 27 -12.39 -6.47 -10.28
CA ALA A 27 -11.36 -6.62 -9.25
C ALA A 27 -11.51 -5.60 -8.10
N CYS A 28 -12.46 -4.65 -8.18
CA CYS A 28 -12.66 -3.66 -7.13
C CYS A 28 -12.96 -4.31 -5.77
N GLY A 29 -12.34 -3.80 -4.70
CA GLY A 29 -12.51 -4.35 -3.35
C GLY A 29 -11.79 -5.68 -3.12
N THR A 30 -11.05 -6.18 -4.11
CA THR A 30 -10.27 -7.43 -4.00
C THR A 30 -8.79 -7.13 -3.75
N TYR A 31 -8.02 -8.16 -3.42
CA TYR A 31 -6.58 -8.03 -3.25
C TYR A 31 -5.88 -7.52 -4.52
N ALA A 32 -6.37 -7.86 -5.72
CA ALA A 32 -5.71 -7.50 -6.97
C ALA A 32 -5.50 -5.98 -7.14
N THR A 33 -6.39 -5.14 -6.61
CA THR A 33 -6.25 -3.68 -6.69
C THR A 33 -5.15 -3.13 -5.79
N THR A 34 -4.65 -3.90 -4.82
CA THR A 34 -3.57 -3.47 -3.93
C THR A 34 -2.27 -3.23 -4.69
N LEU A 35 -1.99 -4.05 -5.70
CA LEU A 35 -0.82 -3.92 -6.58
C LEU A 35 -0.89 -2.61 -7.36
N TRP A 36 -2.05 -2.30 -7.95
CA TRP A 36 -2.28 -1.05 -8.65
C TRP A 36 -2.16 0.14 -7.69
N TYR A 37 -2.78 0.06 -6.52
CA TYR A 37 -2.84 1.19 -5.61
C TYR A 37 -1.46 1.54 -5.05
N ALA A 38 -0.67 0.54 -4.64
CA ALA A 38 0.69 0.76 -4.18
C ALA A 38 1.58 1.35 -5.30
N ASP A 39 1.42 0.87 -6.53
CA ASP A 39 2.17 1.37 -7.67
C ASP A 39 1.77 2.80 -8.05
N GLU A 40 0.48 3.11 -8.04
CA GLU A 40 -0.05 4.44 -8.33
C GLU A 40 0.48 5.48 -7.32
N LEU A 41 0.50 5.15 -6.03
CA LEU A 41 1.10 6.01 -5.00
C LEU A 41 2.58 6.27 -5.29
N GLY A 42 3.35 5.22 -5.61
CA GLY A 42 4.77 5.32 -5.95
C GLY A 42 5.04 6.13 -7.22
N LEU A 43 4.29 5.85 -8.30
CA LEU A 43 4.42 6.52 -9.59
C LEU A 43 4.09 8.00 -9.49
N ARG A 44 3.00 8.36 -8.79
CA ARG A 44 2.59 9.76 -8.60
C ARG A 44 3.62 10.52 -7.79
N ALA A 45 4.08 9.94 -6.67
CA ALA A 45 5.13 10.54 -5.85
C ALA A 45 6.40 10.80 -6.66
N ARG A 46 6.88 9.80 -7.41
CA ARG A 46 8.05 9.94 -8.30
C ARG A 46 7.85 10.97 -9.40
N SER A 47 6.62 11.15 -9.87
CA SER A 47 6.26 12.12 -10.91
C SER A 47 6.01 13.53 -10.38
N GLY A 48 6.28 13.79 -9.09
CA GLY A 48 6.17 15.12 -8.49
C GLY A 48 4.76 15.51 -8.06
N PHE A 49 3.82 14.56 -7.98
CA PHE A 49 2.51 14.84 -7.40
C PHE A 49 2.66 15.09 -5.90
N SER A 50 2.08 16.20 -5.43
CA SER A 50 2.13 16.58 -4.03
C SER A 50 1.03 15.94 -3.19
N GLN A 51 -0.06 15.48 -3.83
CA GLN A 51 -1.20 14.84 -3.18
C GLN A 51 -1.81 13.75 -4.08
N HIS A 52 -2.36 12.72 -3.43
CA HIS A 52 -3.19 11.69 -4.03
C HIS A 52 -4.45 11.53 -3.18
N GLN A 53 -5.61 11.78 -3.79
CA GLN A 53 -6.91 11.63 -3.17
C GLN A 53 -7.57 10.36 -3.74
N ARG A 54 -7.57 9.30 -2.93
CA ARG A 54 -8.18 8.02 -3.27
C ARG A 54 -9.69 8.15 -3.30
N GLN A 55 -10.27 7.90 -4.46
CA GLN A 55 -11.71 7.69 -4.63
C GLN A 55 -12.02 6.21 -4.33
N ASP A 56 -12.76 5.89 -3.27
CA ASP A 56 -13.16 6.74 -2.14
C ASP A 56 -12.70 6.12 -0.81
N LEU A 57 -12.95 6.82 0.30
CA LEU A 57 -12.78 6.22 1.62
C LEU A 57 -13.90 5.20 1.89
N LEU A 58 -15.14 5.57 1.58
CA LEU A 58 -16.37 4.79 1.82
C LEU A 58 -17.41 5.20 0.77
N GLY A 59 -18.11 4.23 0.19
CA GLY A 59 -19.26 4.46 -0.69
C GLY A 59 -19.31 3.50 -1.88
N GLY A 60 -18.27 3.53 -2.72
CA GLY A 60 -18.16 2.65 -3.88
C GLY A 60 -17.55 1.30 -3.56
N ARG A 61 -17.77 0.31 -4.45
CA ARG A 61 -17.09 -1.01 -4.40
C ARG A 61 -15.57 -0.92 -4.48
N TYR A 62 -15.03 0.17 -5.02
CA TYR A 62 -13.59 0.48 -5.04
C TYR A 62 -13.11 1.21 -3.78
N GLY A 63 -13.99 1.48 -2.81
CA GLY A 63 -13.64 2.23 -1.60
C GLY A 63 -12.58 1.53 -0.78
N LEU A 64 -11.93 2.26 0.13
CA LEU A 64 -11.07 1.62 1.13
C LEU A 64 -11.91 0.86 2.16
N LEU A 65 -13.13 1.34 2.41
CA LEU A 65 -14.12 0.73 3.28
C LEU A 65 -15.39 0.43 2.47
N GLY A 66 -16.06 -0.66 2.81
CA GLY A 66 -17.33 -1.08 2.22
C GLY A 66 -18.42 -1.19 3.29
N ILE A 67 -19.65 -1.36 2.84
CA ILE A 67 -20.82 -1.61 3.70
C ILE A 67 -21.61 -2.80 3.17
N ASP A 68 -22.38 -3.44 4.04
CA ASP A 68 -23.18 -4.62 3.70
C ASP A 68 -24.17 -4.36 2.54
N HIS A 69 -24.54 -3.10 2.29
CA HIS A 69 -25.47 -2.69 1.24
C HIS A 69 -24.86 -1.60 0.33
N ASP A 70 -24.32 -2.01 -0.82
CA ASP A 70 -23.83 -1.09 -1.85
C ASP A 70 -24.93 -0.07 -2.25
N ASN A 71 -24.63 1.23 -2.18
CA ASN A 71 -25.51 2.34 -2.57
C ASN A 71 -26.74 2.61 -1.69
N GLU A 72 -26.78 2.13 -0.44
CA GLU A 72 -27.83 2.49 0.52
C GLU A 72 -27.31 3.39 1.65
N ALA A 73 -28.22 4.17 2.25
CA ALA A 73 -27.88 5.03 3.39
C ALA A 73 -27.49 4.15 4.59
N LEU A 74 -26.36 4.49 5.23
CA LEU A 74 -25.89 3.82 6.44
C LEU A 74 -26.96 3.86 7.53
N GLY A 75 -27.39 2.68 7.99
CA GLY A 75 -27.94 2.57 9.33
C GLY A 75 -26.81 2.85 10.34
N ALA A 76 -27.11 3.47 11.47
CA ALA A 76 -26.12 3.76 12.52
C ALA A 76 -25.43 2.51 13.11
N HIS A 77 -25.83 1.31 12.70
CA HIS A 77 -25.38 0.00 13.18
C HIS A 77 -24.94 -0.94 12.07
N SER A 78 -24.70 -0.45 10.84
CA SER A 78 -24.20 -1.28 9.75
C SER A 78 -22.73 -1.67 10.01
N HIS A 79 -22.38 -2.93 9.74
CA HIS A 79 -20.98 -3.34 9.75
C HIS A 79 -20.23 -2.64 8.62
N VAL A 80 -18.92 -2.44 8.82
CA VAL A 80 -18.05 -1.80 7.84
C VAL A 80 -16.99 -2.79 7.39
N ALA A 81 -17.03 -3.16 6.11
CA ALA A 81 -15.98 -3.98 5.51
C ALA A 81 -14.71 -3.16 5.33
N ILE A 82 -13.55 -3.79 5.51
CA ILE A 82 -12.24 -3.22 5.21
C ILE A 82 -11.72 -3.89 3.96
N HIS A 83 -11.64 -3.15 2.85
CA HIS A 83 -11.07 -3.70 1.62
C HIS A 83 -9.55 -3.81 1.71
N PRO A 84 -8.90 -4.73 0.97
CA PRO A 84 -7.45 -4.90 0.96
C PRO A 84 -6.66 -3.61 0.71
N ASP A 85 -7.16 -2.72 -0.15
CA ASP A 85 -6.55 -1.43 -0.46
C ASP A 85 -6.40 -0.51 0.76
N PHE A 86 -7.26 -0.64 1.79
CA PHE A 86 -7.13 0.10 3.05
C PHE A 86 -5.75 -0.13 3.67
N TRP A 87 -5.29 -1.38 3.66
CA TRP A 87 -4.03 -1.77 4.27
C TRP A 87 -2.81 -1.22 3.51
N ILE A 88 -2.94 -0.95 2.21
CA ILE A 88 -1.92 -0.24 1.43
C ILE A 88 -1.78 1.21 1.91
N ASN A 89 -2.88 1.96 2.05
CA ASN A 89 -2.84 3.32 2.57
C ASN A 89 -2.36 3.34 4.04
N PHE A 90 -2.84 2.39 4.85
CA PHE A 90 -2.47 2.22 6.25
C PHE A 90 -0.95 2.06 6.43
N MET A 91 -0.34 1.17 5.66
CA MET A 91 1.10 0.93 5.71
C MET A 91 1.89 2.07 5.06
N TRP A 92 1.41 2.63 3.95
CA TRP A 92 2.04 3.78 3.30
C TRP A 92 2.23 4.95 4.27
N LYS A 93 1.19 5.32 5.02
CA LYS A 93 1.25 6.41 6.00
C LYS A 93 2.22 6.14 7.16
N ARG A 94 2.55 4.87 7.43
CA ARG A 94 3.41 4.45 8.54
C ARG A 94 4.86 4.22 8.13
N VAL A 95 5.12 3.80 6.90
CA VAL A 95 6.47 3.43 6.42
C VAL A 95 7.07 4.46 5.47
N MET A 96 6.25 5.09 4.62
CA MET A 96 6.77 5.96 3.55
C MET A 96 6.90 7.40 4.04
N GLY A 97 8.14 7.92 4.03
CA GLY A 97 8.45 9.30 4.37
C GLY A 97 7.95 10.33 3.34
N ALA A 98 8.00 11.60 3.71
CA ALA A 98 7.53 12.70 2.84
C ALA A 98 8.46 13.03 1.66
N LYS A 99 9.72 12.58 1.68
CA LYS A 99 10.72 12.94 0.65
C LYS A 99 10.95 11.76 -0.29
N VAL A 100 10.68 11.98 -1.57
CA VAL A 100 10.80 10.95 -2.61
C VAL A 100 12.25 10.82 -3.07
N LEU A 101 12.71 9.58 -3.26
CA LEU A 101 14.05 9.26 -3.76
C LEU A 101 13.97 8.57 -5.12
N ASN A 102 15.01 8.76 -5.92
CA ASN A 102 15.23 7.95 -7.11
C ASN A 102 15.92 6.65 -6.74
N VAL A 103 15.48 5.54 -7.35
CA VAL A 103 16.01 4.20 -7.11
C VAL A 103 16.56 3.63 -8.40
N THR A 104 17.72 2.97 -8.30
CA THR A 104 18.29 2.16 -9.37
C THR A 104 18.35 0.71 -8.88
N VAL A 105 17.80 -0.21 -9.67
CA VAL A 105 17.79 -1.66 -9.36
C VAL A 105 18.83 -2.34 -10.24
N ALA A 106 19.82 -3.00 -9.63
CA ALA A 106 20.96 -3.59 -10.36
C ALA A 106 20.60 -4.84 -11.19
N ASN A 107 19.70 -5.69 -10.68
CA ASN A 107 19.23 -6.91 -11.35
C ASN A 107 17.77 -6.71 -11.75
N THR A 108 17.54 -6.05 -12.88
CA THR A 108 16.20 -5.63 -13.30
C THR A 108 15.32 -6.85 -13.64
N ASN A 109 14.34 -7.14 -12.78
CA ASN A 109 13.15 -7.90 -13.15
C ASN A 109 12.05 -6.89 -13.52
N ALA A 110 11.54 -6.95 -14.76
CA ALA A 110 10.50 -6.02 -15.22
C ALA A 110 9.18 -6.13 -14.44
N GLU A 111 8.97 -7.25 -13.74
CA GLU A 111 7.80 -7.49 -12.89
C GLU A 111 7.99 -6.95 -11.46
N VAL A 112 9.18 -6.47 -11.09
CA VAL A 112 9.45 -5.89 -9.76
C VAL A 112 9.53 -4.38 -9.85
N ARG A 113 8.67 -3.68 -9.10
CA ARG A 113 8.66 -2.22 -8.99
C ARG A 113 9.09 -1.80 -7.60
N VAL A 114 9.95 -0.78 -7.52
CA VAL A 114 10.54 -0.31 -6.26
C VAL A 114 10.40 1.20 -6.17
N TYR A 115 9.89 1.68 -5.03
CA TYR A 115 9.83 3.10 -4.69
C TYR A 115 10.45 3.32 -3.31
N ALA A 116 11.16 4.42 -3.16
CA ALA A 116 11.94 4.74 -1.96
C ALA A 116 11.64 6.15 -1.48
N HIS A 117 11.42 6.28 -0.18
CA HIS A 117 11.16 7.55 0.47
C HIS A 117 12.01 7.68 1.74
N CYS A 118 12.36 8.91 2.10
CA CYS A 118 13.02 9.22 3.36
C CYS A 118 12.29 10.33 4.12
N GLY A 119 12.77 10.63 5.32
CA GLY A 119 12.12 11.55 6.24
C GLY A 119 10.92 10.94 6.95
N MET A 120 10.25 11.75 7.76
CA MET A 120 9.21 11.30 8.68
C MET A 120 7.93 10.87 7.94
N PRO A 121 7.45 9.62 8.12
CA PRO A 121 6.12 9.24 7.68
C PRO A 121 5.04 10.07 8.40
N PRO A 122 3.91 10.37 7.75
CA PRO A 122 2.92 11.32 8.27
C PRO A 122 2.05 10.79 9.41
N SER A 123 2.05 9.48 9.69
CA SER A 123 1.26 8.89 10.78
C SER A 123 1.84 9.21 12.18
N PRO A 124 1.00 9.40 13.21
CA PRO A 124 1.47 9.39 14.59
C PRO A 124 2.03 8.02 15.01
N ASN A 125 1.43 6.92 14.53
CA ASN A 125 1.90 5.54 14.76
C ASN A 125 2.88 5.08 13.68
N ARG A 126 3.79 5.98 13.27
CA ARG A 126 4.76 5.71 12.21
C ARG A 126 5.84 4.72 12.65
N ILE A 127 6.43 4.07 11.65
CA ILE A 127 7.62 3.24 11.80
C ILE A 127 8.82 4.12 11.45
N ASP A 128 9.56 4.54 12.47
CA ASP A 128 10.75 5.36 12.29
C ASP A 128 11.86 4.56 11.62
N SER A 129 12.38 5.09 10.52
CA SER A 129 13.51 4.52 9.78
C SER A 129 14.18 5.58 8.92
N GLU A 130 15.39 5.28 8.46
CA GLU A 130 16.16 6.19 7.61
C GLU A 130 15.60 6.21 6.18
N LEU A 131 15.07 5.06 5.74
CA LEU A 131 14.57 4.82 4.39
C LEU A 131 13.37 3.86 4.46
N GLY A 132 12.25 4.30 3.92
CA GLY A 132 11.07 3.48 3.67
C GLY A 132 11.01 3.05 2.21
N LEU A 133 10.73 1.76 1.99
CA LEU A 133 10.55 1.19 0.66
C LEU A 133 9.14 0.61 0.53
N VAL A 134 8.58 0.73 -0.67
CA VAL A 134 7.53 -0.17 -1.14
C VAL A 134 8.04 -0.94 -2.36
N VAL A 135 7.89 -2.26 -2.32
CA VAL A 135 8.36 -3.17 -3.37
C VAL A 135 7.21 -4.07 -3.81
N ILE A 136 6.90 -4.04 -5.10
CA ILE A 136 5.76 -4.74 -5.69
C ILE A 136 6.30 -5.84 -6.59
N ASN A 137 5.93 -7.08 -6.34
CA ASN A 137 6.21 -8.19 -7.25
C ASN A 137 4.93 -8.55 -8.01
N LEU A 138 4.92 -8.25 -9.31
CA LEU A 138 3.81 -8.52 -10.22
C LEU A 138 3.84 -9.94 -10.80
N SER A 139 4.94 -10.68 -10.61
CA SER A 139 5.05 -12.05 -11.09
C SER A 139 4.00 -12.92 -10.42
N ASN A 140 3.30 -13.74 -11.21
CA ASN A 140 2.31 -14.69 -10.69
C ASN A 140 2.90 -16.02 -10.20
N THR A 141 4.19 -16.25 -10.46
CA THR A 141 4.87 -17.53 -10.21
C THR A 141 6.27 -17.37 -9.63
N THR A 142 6.96 -16.27 -9.92
CA THR A 142 8.37 -16.11 -9.56
C THR A 142 8.53 -15.32 -8.27
N GLU A 143 9.10 -15.96 -7.26
CA GLU A 143 9.62 -15.25 -6.09
C GLU A 143 10.87 -14.46 -6.48
N SER A 144 10.94 -13.19 -6.06
CA SER A 144 12.12 -12.35 -6.22
C SER A 144 12.74 -12.03 -4.85
N SER A 145 13.88 -11.35 -4.83
CA SER A 145 14.43 -10.83 -3.59
C SER A 145 15.10 -9.47 -3.79
N ILE A 146 15.16 -8.70 -2.71
CA ILE A 146 15.82 -7.40 -2.69
C ILE A 146 16.74 -7.28 -1.47
N GLY A 147 17.92 -6.73 -1.71
CA GLY A 147 18.83 -6.28 -0.66
C GLY A 147 19.15 -4.81 -0.88
N VAL A 148 19.41 -4.09 0.22
CA VAL A 148 19.83 -2.69 0.16
C VAL A 148 21.31 -2.62 0.53
N PRO A 149 22.20 -2.29 -0.43
CA PRO A 149 23.63 -2.22 -0.15
C PRO A 149 23.95 -1.25 0.98
N GLY A 150 24.75 -1.71 1.95
CA GLY A 150 25.16 -0.92 3.11
C GLY A 150 24.11 -0.79 4.22
N ALA A 151 22.90 -1.34 4.06
CA ALA A 151 21.93 -1.40 5.15
C ALA A 151 22.34 -2.45 6.20
N THR A 152 22.08 -2.14 7.47
CA THR A 152 22.36 -3.07 8.58
C THR A 152 21.18 -4.00 8.83
N ALA A 153 19.95 -3.51 8.68
CA ALA A 153 18.73 -4.29 8.85
C ALA A 153 17.60 -3.82 7.92
N LEU A 154 16.78 -4.78 7.47
CA LEU A 154 15.50 -4.56 6.83
C LEU A 154 14.40 -5.11 7.75
N THR A 155 13.43 -4.29 8.13
CA THR A 155 12.23 -4.74 8.84
C THR A 155 11.04 -4.59 7.89
N GLY A 156 10.33 -5.68 7.60
CA GLY A 156 9.33 -5.66 6.54
C GLY A 156 7.99 -6.30 6.89
N TRP A 157 7.00 -5.92 6.07
CA TRP A 157 5.63 -6.39 6.07
C TRP A 157 5.25 -6.75 4.62
N SER A 158 5.15 -8.04 4.35
CA SER A 158 4.68 -8.57 3.07
C SER A 158 3.17 -8.70 3.11
N LEU A 159 2.49 -7.95 2.26
CA LEU A 159 1.07 -8.08 1.98
C LEU A 159 0.89 -9.05 0.81
N THR A 160 0.10 -10.09 1.02
CA THR A 160 -0.17 -11.16 0.05
C THR A 160 -1.67 -11.45 -0.03
N PRO A 161 -2.17 -12.08 -1.11
CA PRO A 161 -3.56 -12.49 -1.17
C PRO A 161 -3.88 -13.41 0.00
N GLY A 162 -5.05 -13.23 0.61
CA GLY A 162 -5.56 -14.16 1.61
C GLY A 162 -6.01 -15.47 0.99
N ARG A 163 -6.68 -16.30 1.80
CA ARG A 163 -7.14 -17.66 1.42
C ARG A 163 -8.03 -17.73 0.16
N ASP A 164 -8.72 -16.63 -0.16
CA ASP A 164 -9.64 -16.54 -1.30
C ASP A 164 -8.92 -16.14 -2.60
N GLY A 165 -7.59 -15.99 -2.55
CA GLY A 165 -6.75 -15.68 -3.72
C GLY A 165 -6.80 -14.22 -4.15
N VAL A 166 -6.22 -13.93 -5.31
CA VAL A 166 -5.99 -12.56 -5.80
C VAL A 166 -7.27 -11.76 -6.05
N PHE A 167 -8.38 -12.44 -6.33
CA PHE A 167 -9.69 -11.83 -6.54
C PHE A 167 -10.59 -11.93 -5.30
N GLY A 168 -10.05 -12.35 -4.16
CA GLY A 168 -10.74 -12.34 -2.88
C GLY A 168 -10.62 -10.99 -2.15
N SER A 169 -11.48 -10.77 -1.15
CA SER A 169 -11.48 -9.57 -0.30
C SER A 169 -10.52 -9.65 0.89
N LYS A 170 -9.80 -10.76 1.05
CA LYS A 170 -8.89 -11.01 2.18
C LYS A 170 -7.45 -10.71 1.82
N ILE A 171 -6.70 -10.26 2.82
CA ILE A 171 -5.28 -9.92 2.69
C ILE A 171 -4.54 -10.42 3.93
N ASP A 172 -3.36 -10.98 3.69
CA ASP A 172 -2.48 -11.45 4.75
C ASP A 172 -1.29 -10.50 4.87
N MET A 173 -0.85 -10.24 6.10
CA MET A 173 0.40 -9.54 6.40
C MET A 173 1.36 -10.51 7.08
N ASN A 174 2.50 -10.77 6.45
CA ASN A 174 3.48 -11.75 6.92
C ASN A 174 2.86 -13.13 7.22
N GLY A 175 1.84 -13.53 6.46
CA GLY A 175 1.11 -14.80 6.62
C GLY A 175 0.01 -14.79 7.68
N VAL A 176 -0.34 -13.63 8.24
CA VAL A 176 -1.46 -13.46 9.17
C VAL A 176 -2.59 -12.69 8.48
N GLU A 177 -3.77 -13.29 8.39
CA GLU A 177 -4.98 -12.66 7.84
C GLU A 177 -5.36 -11.41 8.65
N LEU A 178 -5.57 -10.29 7.95
CA LEU A 178 -5.95 -9.02 8.56
C LEU A 178 -7.45 -8.89 8.73
N LEU A 179 -7.86 -7.95 9.60
CA LEU A 179 -9.27 -7.60 9.80
C LEU A 179 -9.90 -7.13 8.48
N ASP A 180 -11.02 -7.76 8.11
CA ASP A 180 -11.83 -7.46 6.92
C ASP A 180 -13.23 -6.92 7.27
N LEU A 181 -13.62 -6.92 8.54
CA LEU A 181 -14.93 -6.47 9.00
C LEU A 181 -14.86 -5.79 10.38
N ILE A 182 -15.40 -4.58 10.47
CA ILE A 182 -15.61 -3.83 11.71
C ILE A 182 -17.04 -4.11 12.17
N GLN A 183 -17.16 -4.78 13.30
CA GLN A 183 -18.42 -5.07 13.98
C GLN A 183 -18.74 -4.04 15.07
N GLU A 184 -17.73 -3.48 15.71
CA GLU A 184 -17.87 -2.54 16.82
C GLU A 184 -16.90 -1.36 16.67
N PRO A 185 -17.25 -0.15 17.16
CA PRO A 185 -16.35 0.99 17.17
C PRO A 185 -15.00 0.67 17.83
N GLY A 186 -13.91 1.15 17.23
CA GLY A 186 -12.55 1.00 17.78
C GLY A 186 -11.83 -0.30 17.42
N GLN A 187 -12.40 -1.15 16.56
CA GLN A 187 -11.72 -2.38 16.10
C GLN A 187 -10.64 -2.14 15.03
N VAL A 188 -10.61 -0.96 14.39
CA VAL A 188 -9.52 -0.60 13.47
C VAL A 188 -8.26 -0.34 14.29
N PRO A 189 -7.15 -1.07 14.06
CA PRO A 189 -5.97 -0.93 14.89
C PRO A 189 -5.26 0.41 14.65
N GLU A 190 -4.80 1.05 15.72
CA GLU A 190 -3.96 2.25 15.63
C GLU A 190 -2.52 1.89 15.20
N ASP A 191 -2.00 0.78 15.70
CA ASP A 191 -0.67 0.27 15.36
C ASP A 191 -0.74 -0.80 14.27
N VAL A 192 0.43 -1.14 13.69
CA VAL A 192 0.50 -2.23 12.72
C VAL A 192 0.15 -3.55 13.43
N PRO A 193 -0.89 -4.28 12.98
CA PRO A 193 -1.42 -5.43 13.73
C PRO A 193 -0.49 -6.65 13.74
N VAL A 194 0.49 -6.70 12.82
CA VAL A 194 1.47 -7.79 12.72
C VAL A 194 2.87 -7.23 12.89
N ALA A 195 3.67 -7.88 13.74
CA ALA A 195 5.05 -7.50 13.96
C ALA A 195 5.87 -7.55 12.66
N GLY A 196 6.76 -6.56 12.49
CA GLY A 196 7.68 -6.52 11.36
C GLY A 196 8.72 -7.64 11.46
N VAL A 197 9.04 -8.24 10.33
CA VAL A 197 10.05 -9.32 10.26
C VAL A 197 11.40 -8.71 9.89
N MET A 198 12.45 -9.02 10.64
CA MET A 198 13.80 -8.56 10.35
C MET A 198 14.56 -9.54 9.45
N LYS A 199 15.13 -9.05 8.35
CA LYS A 199 15.98 -9.81 7.41
C LYS A 199 17.12 -8.94 6.87
N LYS A 200 18.15 -9.57 6.31
CA LYS A 200 19.21 -8.88 5.52
C LYS A 200 18.87 -8.78 4.04
N ILE A 201 18.21 -9.81 3.52
CA ILE A 201 17.69 -9.89 2.15
C ILE A 201 16.20 -10.18 2.30
N TRP A 202 15.38 -9.36 1.67
CA TRP A 202 13.93 -9.49 1.72
C TRP A 202 13.45 -10.35 0.54
N SER A 203 12.71 -11.41 0.85
CA SER A 203 12.04 -12.23 -0.17
C SER A 203 10.72 -11.56 -0.56
N LEU A 204 10.41 -11.58 -1.85
CA LEU A 204 9.27 -10.94 -2.48
C LEU A 204 8.41 -12.05 -3.10
N PRO A 205 7.40 -12.57 -2.38
CA PRO A 205 6.52 -13.60 -2.91
C PRO A 205 5.85 -13.17 -4.22
N PRO A 206 5.41 -14.10 -5.08
CA PRO A 206 4.56 -13.77 -6.22
C PRO A 206 3.34 -12.95 -5.80
N VAL A 207 2.93 -12.00 -6.64
CA VAL A 207 1.73 -11.17 -6.44
C VAL A 207 1.69 -10.50 -5.06
N SER A 208 2.75 -9.78 -4.69
CA SER A 208 2.90 -9.20 -3.34
C SER A 208 3.21 -7.70 -3.35
N VAL A 209 2.79 -7.01 -2.28
CA VAL A 209 3.22 -5.64 -1.95
C VAL A 209 3.99 -5.69 -0.62
N ASN A 210 5.21 -5.18 -0.61
CA ASN A 210 6.10 -5.27 0.53
C ASN A 210 6.48 -3.88 1.00
N PHE A 211 6.11 -3.54 2.24
CA PHE A 211 6.61 -2.34 2.92
C PHE A 211 7.82 -2.71 3.74
N ILE A 212 8.94 -1.99 3.57
CA ILE A 212 10.21 -2.30 4.23
C ILE A 212 10.78 -1.02 4.80
N SER A 213 11.05 -1.01 6.11
CA SER A 213 11.87 -0.01 6.76
C SER A 213 13.33 -0.46 6.77
N VAL A 214 14.23 0.46 6.46
CA VAL A 214 15.67 0.22 6.30
C VAL A 214 16.42 1.04 7.33
N SER A 215 17.33 0.37 8.05
CA SER A 215 18.13 0.97 9.12
C SER A 215 19.62 0.69 8.97
N GLY A 216 20.44 1.59 9.52
CA GLY A 216 21.89 1.56 9.45
C GLY A 216 22.42 1.82 8.05
N ILE A 217 21.77 2.69 7.28
CA ILE A 217 22.19 3.13 5.95
C ILE A 217 22.53 4.62 5.94
N ARG A 218 23.58 5.00 5.21
CA ARG A 218 23.93 6.41 5.02
C ARG A 218 23.02 7.06 3.99
N MET A 219 22.18 7.98 4.45
CA MET A 219 21.24 8.71 3.59
C MET A 219 21.86 9.94 2.89
N PRO A 220 21.37 10.32 1.70
CA PRO A 220 21.81 11.52 1.02
C PRO A 220 21.41 12.80 1.80
N PRO A 221 22.08 13.94 1.53
CA PRO A 221 21.69 15.22 2.08
C PRO A 221 20.21 15.52 1.82
N GLY A 222 19.53 16.08 2.82
CA GLY A 222 18.09 16.36 2.73
C GLY A 222 17.19 15.24 3.27
N CYS A 223 17.71 14.05 3.59
CA CYS A 223 16.94 12.97 4.24
C CYS A 223 17.01 12.97 5.78
N ALA A 224 17.54 14.03 6.40
CA ALA A 224 17.48 14.17 7.86
C ALA A 224 16.03 14.15 8.36
N ALA A 225 15.84 13.46 9.49
CA ALA A 225 14.58 13.34 10.21
C ALA A 225 14.02 14.70 10.63
#